data_AF-A0A3M1HYG1-F1
#
_entry.id   AF-A0A3M1HYG1-F1
#
_cell.length_a   1.000
_cell.length_b   1.000
_cell.length_c   1.000
_cell.angle_alpha   90.00
_cell.angle_beta   90.00
_cell.angle_gamma   90.00
#
_symmetry.space_group_name_H-M   'P 1'
#
loop_
_entity.id
_entity.type
_entity.pdbx_description
1 polymer ?
#
loop_
_entity_poly.entity_id
_entity_poly.type
_entity_poly.pdbx_seq_one_letter_code
_entity_poly.pdbx_strand_id
1 'polypeptide(L)'
;MPVKVLVIDDDSAITELLGLLLKSHGFEVTTANGGEEGIHRFKDEQPDVIILDLMMPGVDGQEVCRRIRASSNVPIIILSALNSPDTIAKALDAGADDYLIKPVPSSVLIAHIKALVRRTGRLRGDAVAERMMTR
;
A
#
# COMPACT_ATOMS: atom_id res chain seq x y z
N MET A 1 9.01 10.63 10.85
CA MET A 1 7.83 11.23 10.17
C MET A 1 6.75 10.16 10.05
N PRO A 2 5.44 10.47 10.00
CA PRO A 2 4.43 9.42 9.84
C PRO A 2 4.66 8.66 8.52
N VAL A 3 4.41 7.36 8.55
CA VAL A 3 4.51 6.51 7.35
C VAL A 3 3.37 6.89 6.40
N LYS A 4 3.72 7.20 5.15
CA LYS A 4 2.78 7.59 4.09
C LYS A 4 2.22 6.36 3.38
N VAL A 5 0.91 6.18 3.40
CA VAL A 5 0.21 5.08 2.73
C VAL A 5 -0.64 5.63 1.60
N LEU A 6 -0.49 5.08 0.40
CA LEU A 6 -1.41 5.32 -0.71
C LEU A 6 -2.37 4.13 -0.83
N VAL A 7 -3.68 4.38 -0.74
CA VAL A 7 -4.72 3.37 -0.95
C VAL A 7 -5.34 3.58 -2.33
N ILE A 8 -5.35 2.54 -3.16
CA ILE A 8 -5.90 2.55 -4.51
C ILE A 8 -6.97 1.47 -4.61
N ASP A 9 -8.23 1.88 -4.70
CA ASP A 9 -9.40 1.00 -4.82
C ASP A 9 -10.55 1.84 -5.44
N ASP A 10 -11.26 1.33 -6.45
CA ASP A 10 -12.29 2.09 -7.16
C ASP A 10 -13.54 2.32 -6.31
N ASP A 11 -13.73 1.55 -5.24
CA ASP A 11 -14.79 1.77 -4.27
C ASP A 11 -14.39 2.87 -3.27
N SER A 12 -15.04 4.04 -3.40
CA SER A 12 -14.80 5.19 -2.52
C SER A 12 -15.11 4.89 -1.06
N ALA A 13 -16.10 4.06 -0.76
CA ALA A 13 -16.41 3.67 0.61
C ALA A 13 -15.30 2.81 1.22
N ILE A 14 -14.67 1.93 0.43
CA ILE A 14 -13.52 1.14 0.87
C ILE A 14 -12.30 2.02 1.12
N THR A 15 -11.97 2.93 0.19
CA THR A 15 -10.83 3.84 0.39
C THR A 15 -11.02 4.78 1.59
N GLU A 16 -12.24 5.28 1.83
CA GLU A 16 -12.56 6.12 2.99
C GLU A 16 -12.43 5.33 4.30
N LEU A 17 -12.99 4.11 4.35
CA LEU A 17 -12.89 3.23 5.52
C LEU A 17 -11.44 2.88 5.85
N LEU A 18 -10.66 2.45 4.86
CA LEU A 18 -9.23 2.17 5.02
C LEU A 18 -8.47 3.44 5.42
N GLY A 19 -8.82 4.59 4.85
CA GLY A 19 -8.25 5.88 5.20
C GLY A 19 -8.42 6.21 6.68
N LEU A 20 -9.65 6.10 7.21
CA LEU A 20 -9.94 6.34 8.63
C LEU A 20 -9.22 5.33 9.53
N LEU A 21 -9.28 4.04 9.18
CA LEU A 21 -8.62 2.97 9.91
C LEU A 21 -7.10 3.22 10.02
N LEU A 22 -6.44 3.50 8.91
CA LEU A 22 -4.99 3.69 8.88
C LEU A 22 -4.58 4.99 9.58
N LYS A 23 -5.32 6.09 9.39
CA LYS A 23 -5.07 7.35 10.12
C LYS A 23 -5.16 7.16 11.63
N SER A 24 -6.12 6.38 12.14
CA SER A 24 -6.21 6.07 13.58
C SER A 24 -5.03 5.27 14.14
N HIS A 25 -4.19 4.69 13.27
CA HIS A 25 -2.97 3.97 13.63
C HIS A 25 -1.68 4.79 13.38
N GLY A 26 -1.82 6.10 13.14
CA GLY A 26 -0.69 7.03 12.99
C GLY A 26 -0.06 7.08 11.60
N PHE A 27 -0.75 6.55 10.59
CA PHE A 27 -0.35 6.68 9.18
C PHE A 27 -0.84 8.01 8.59
N GLU A 28 -0.04 8.59 7.70
CA GLU A 28 -0.50 9.62 6.76
C GLU A 28 -1.08 8.89 5.55
N VAL A 29 -2.30 9.22 5.12
CA VAL A 29 -3.00 8.42 4.10
C VAL A 29 -3.56 9.31 3.00
N THR A 30 -3.19 8.95 1.78
CA THR A 30 -3.77 9.47 0.54
C THR A 30 -4.54 8.34 -0.15
N THR A 31 -5.63 8.68 -0.82
CA THR A 31 -6.50 7.72 -1.52
C THR A 31 -6.58 8.05 -3.00
N ALA A 32 -6.80 7.04 -3.83
CA ALA A 32 -7.14 7.18 -5.24
C ALA A 32 -8.24 6.17 -5.60
N ASN A 33 -9.22 6.59 -6.40
CA ASN A 33 -10.39 5.79 -6.75
C ASN A 33 -10.33 5.19 -8.16
N GLY A 34 -9.11 4.88 -8.61
CA GLY A 34 -8.86 4.22 -9.87
C GLY A 34 -7.38 4.14 -10.20
N GLY A 35 -7.03 3.28 -11.15
CA GLY A 35 -5.63 2.97 -11.46
C GLY A 35 -4.82 4.17 -11.97
N GLU A 36 -5.36 4.97 -12.90
CA GLU A 36 -4.64 6.14 -13.43
C GLU A 36 -4.47 7.26 -12.39
N GLU A 37 -5.48 7.48 -11.54
CA GLU A 37 -5.34 8.41 -10.41
C GLU A 37 -4.28 7.89 -9.43
N GLY A 38 -4.29 6.58 -9.13
CA GLY A 38 -3.31 5.95 -8.24
C GLY A 38 -1.87 6.10 -8.74
N ILE A 39 -1.64 5.95 -10.04
CA ILE A 39 -0.32 6.15 -10.67
C ILE A 39 0.13 7.61 -10.57
N HIS A 40 -0.78 8.58 -10.77
CA HIS A 40 -0.45 10.00 -10.61
C HIS A 40 -0.11 10.33 -9.16
N ARG A 41 -0.96 9.93 -8.22
CA ARG A 41 -0.72 10.17 -6.78
C ARG A 41 0.54 9.50 -6.27
N PHE A 42 0.87 8.31 -6.78
CA PHE A 42 2.14 7.66 -6.46
C PHE A 42 3.34 8.56 -6.80
N LYS A 43 3.33 9.21 -7.96
CA LYS A 43 4.42 10.11 -8.40
C LYS A 43 4.50 11.38 -7.56
N ASP A 44 3.34 11.97 -7.26
CA ASP A 44 3.27 13.26 -6.57
C ASP A 44 3.55 13.14 -5.07
N GLU A 45 3.00 12.10 -4.42
CA GLU A 45 3.03 11.96 -2.96
C GLU A 45 4.22 11.15 -2.43
N GLN A 46 4.83 10.33 -3.29
CA GLN A 46 5.95 9.43 -2.96
C GLN A 46 5.68 8.62 -1.67
N PRO A 47 4.65 7.75 -1.68
CA PRO A 47 4.25 6.99 -0.50
C PRO A 47 5.34 6.00 -0.08
N ASP A 48 5.27 5.58 1.19
CA ASP A 48 6.16 4.58 1.79
C ASP A 48 5.69 3.15 1.57
N VAL A 49 4.41 3.00 1.23
CA VAL A 49 3.73 1.73 0.96
C VAL A 49 2.43 2.02 0.22
N ILE A 50 2.07 1.11 -0.68
CA ILE A 50 0.83 1.17 -1.45
C ILE A 50 -0.04 -0.02 -1.07
N ILE A 51 -1.32 0.24 -0.86
CA ILE A 51 -2.37 -0.79 -0.79
C ILE A 51 -3.16 -0.68 -2.09
N LEU A 52 -3.25 -1.78 -2.83
CA LEU A 52 -3.81 -1.80 -4.18
C LEU A 52 -4.83 -2.92 -4.33
N ASP A 53 -6.04 -2.58 -4.73
CA ASP A 53 -7.03 -3.56 -5.19
C ASP A 53 -6.76 -3.98 -6.64
N LEU A 54 -7.13 -5.20 -7.01
CA LEU A 54 -7.00 -5.71 -8.37
C LEU A 54 -8.26 -5.51 -9.22
N MET A 55 -9.43 -5.50 -8.59
CA MET A 55 -10.72 -5.49 -9.25
C MET A 55 -11.19 -4.06 -9.52
N MET A 56 -10.46 -3.31 -10.34
CA MET A 56 -10.83 -1.96 -10.74
C MET A 56 -11.27 -1.88 -12.22
N PRO A 57 -12.28 -1.06 -12.57
CA PRO A 57 -12.63 -0.79 -13.96
C PRO A 57 -11.54 0.04 -14.66
N GLY A 58 -11.34 -0.23 -15.96
CA GLY A 58 -10.35 0.48 -16.78
C GLY A 58 -8.95 -0.11 -16.60
N VAL A 59 -8.09 0.56 -15.84
CA VAL A 59 -6.73 0.07 -15.58
C VAL A 59 -6.78 -0.88 -14.38
N ASP A 60 -6.67 -2.17 -14.69
CA ASP A 60 -6.56 -3.25 -13.70
C ASP A 60 -5.39 -3.00 -12.74
N GLY A 61 -5.58 -3.31 -11.45
CA GLY A 61 -4.56 -3.20 -10.43
C GLY A 61 -3.28 -3.98 -10.75
N GLN A 62 -3.33 -5.07 -11.54
CA GLN A 62 -2.11 -5.72 -12.02
C GLN A 62 -1.26 -4.80 -12.90
N GLU A 63 -1.89 -4.00 -13.75
CA GLU A 63 -1.19 -3.04 -14.62
C GLU A 63 -0.65 -1.86 -13.80
N VAL A 64 -1.40 -1.39 -12.81
CA VAL A 64 -0.92 -0.39 -11.85
C VAL A 64 0.35 -0.89 -11.15
N CYS A 65 0.33 -2.12 -10.64
CA CYS A 65 1.48 -2.75 -9.99
C CYS A 65 2.70 -2.76 -10.90
N ARG A 66 2.55 -3.26 -12.15
CA ARG A 66 3.65 -3.30 -13.13
C ARG A 66 4.23 -1.91 -13.43
N ARG A 67 3.38 -0.91 -13.65
CA ARG A 67 3.82 0.46 -13.99
C ARG A 67 4.57 1.13 -12.84
N ILE A 68 4.09 0.97 -11.61
CA ILE A 68 4.77 1.51 -10.43
C ILE A 68 6.11 0.79 -10.25
N ARG A 69 6.11 -0.55 -10.29
CA ARG A 69 7.34 -1.36 -10.12
C ARG A 69 8.40 -1.05 -11.17
N ALA A 70 8.02 -0.70 -12.39
CA ALA A 70 8.95 -0.31 -13.45
C ALA A 70 9.79 0.94 -13.11
N SER A 71 9.36 1.76 -12.15
CA SER A 71 10.03 3.01 -11.78
C SER A 71 10.42 3.12 -10.30
N SER A 72 9.99 2.19 -9.44
CA SER A 72 10.18 2.29 -8.00
C SER A 72 10.17 0.94 -7.29
N ASN A 73 10.87 0.91 -6.15
CA ASN A 73 10.84 -0.22 -5.22
C ASN A 73 9.94 0.02 -4.00
N VAL A 74 9.01 0.97 -4.08
CA VAL A 74 8.01 1.17 -3.03
C VAL A 74 7.28 -0.14 -2.74
N PRO A 75 7.10 -0.54 -1.46
CA PRO A 75 6.34 -1.72 -1.12
C PRO A 75 4.90 -1.66 -1.63
N ILE A 76 4.43 -2.72 -2.28
CA ILE A 76 3.06 -2.85 -2.77
C ILE A 76 2.39 -4.05 -2.10
N ILE A 77 1.32 -3.80 -1.35
CA ILE A 77 0.42 -4.81 -0.80
C ILE A 77 -0.80 -4.89 -1.70
N ILE A 78 -1.05 -6.06 -2.28
CA ILE A 78 -2.33 -6.33 -2.92
C ILE A 78 -3.35 -6.66 -1.85
N LEU A 79 -4.51 -6.03 -1.88
CA LEU A 79 -5.64 -6.31 -1.00
C LEU A 79 -6.89 -6.52 -1.84
N SER A 80 -7.25 -7.77 -2.13
CA SER A 80 -8.32 -8.09 -3.09
C SER A 80 -9.22 -9.24 -2.61
N ALA A 81 -10.41 -9.37 -3.17
CA ALA A 81 -11.30 -10.51 -2.92
C ALA A 81 -10.92 -11.77 -3.74
N LEU A 82 -10.06 -11.62 -4.76
CA LEU A 82 -9.59 -12.74 -5.56
C LEU A 82 -8.69 -13.66 -4.71
N ASN A 83 -8.96 -14.97 -4.73
CA ASN A 83 -8.29 -15.93 -3.85
C ASN A 83 -7.71 -17.15 -4.59
N SER A 84 -7.63 -17.08 -5.92
CA SER A 84 -7.08 -18.18 -6.70
C SER A 84 -5.54 -18.19 -6.62
N PRO A 85 -4.90 -19.37 -6.53
CA PRO A 85 -3.44 -19.47 -6.53
C PRO A 85 -2.78 -18.79 -7.74
N ASP A 86 -3.40 -18.90 -8.92
CA ASP A 86 -2.91 -18.28 -10.16
C ASP A 86 -2.95 -16.75 -10.09
N THR A 87 -4.03 -16.16 -9.55
CA THR A 87 -4.13 -14.71 -9.36
C THR A 87 -3.07 -14.20 -8.38
N ILE A 88 -2.87 -14.91 -7.27
CA ILE A 88 -1.88 -14.55 -6.25
C ILE A 88 -0.47 -14.62 -6.86
N ALA A 89 -0.14 -15.72 -7.55
CA ALA A 89 1.14 -15.89 -8.22
C ALA A 89 1.41 -14.77 -9.23
N LYS A 90 0.44 -14.48 -10.12
CA LYS A 90 0.57 -13.40 -11.11
C LYS A 90 0.79 -12.03 -10.49
N ALA A 91 0.12 -11.74 -9.37
CA ALA A 91 0.29 -10.47 -8.67
C ALA A 91 1.69 -10.33 -8.04
N LEU A 92 2.20 -11.40 -7.43
CA LEU A 92 3.56 -11.43 -6.88
C LEU A 92 4.62 -11.36 -8.00
N ASP A 93 4.43 -12.09 -9.10
CA ASP A 93 5.30 -12.04 -10.28
C ASP A 93 5.30 -10.66 -10.95
N ALA A 94 4.18 -9.93 -10.88
CA ALA A 94 4.08 -8.54 -11.32
C ALA A 94 4.81 -7.53 -10.40
N GLY A 95 5.38 -8.01 -9.29
CA GLY A 95 6.19 -7.22 -8.37
C GLY A 95 5.44 -6.71 -7.13
N ALA A 96 4.32 -7.32 -6.76
CA ALA A 96 3.76 -7.10 -5.42
C ALA A 96 4.67 -7.73 -4.35
N ASP A 97 4.81 -7.05 -3.21
CA ASP A 97 5.61 -7.55 -2.08
C ASP A 97 4.78 -8.42 -1.13
N ASP A 98 3.46 -8.31 -1.20
CA ASP A 98 2.52 -9.02 -0.35
C ASP A 98 1.13 -9.12 -0.99
N TYR A 99 0.35 -10.11 -0.55
CA TYR A 99 -1.02 -10.35 -1.01
C TYR A 99 -1.92 -10.73 0.16
N LEU A 100 -2.96 -9.94 0.38
CA LEU A 100 -3.97 -10.14 1.42
C LEU A 100 -5.35 -10.32 0.79
N ILE A 101 -6.06 -11.36 1.21
CA ILE A 101 -7.41 -11.65 0.74
C ILE A 101 -8.41 -10.93 1.66
N LYS A 102 -9.36 -10.21 1.07
CA LYS A 102 -10.51 -9.62 1.78
C LYS A 102 -11.48 -10.76 2.19
N PRO A 103 -12.03 -10.77 3.43
CA PRO A 103 -11.79 -9.82 4.51
C PRO A 103 -10.48 -10.11 5.26
N VAL A 104 -9.74 -9.05 5.58
CA VAL A 104 -8.53 -9.12 6.42
C VAL A 104 -8.75 -8.38 7.74
N PRO A 105 -8.39 -8.94 8.90
CA PRO A 105 -8.41 -8.20 10.14
C PRO A 105 -7.49 -6.97 10.07
N SER A 106 -7.94 -5.83 10.59
CA SER A 106 -7.18 -4.58 10.57
C SER A 106 -5.78 -4.73 11.18
N SER A 107 -5.68 -5.43 12.30
CA SER A 107 -4.41 -5.72 12.98
C SER A 107 -3.41 -6.46 12.10
N VAL A 108 -3.88 -7.38 11.24
CA VAL A 108 -3.04 -8.14 10.29
C VAL A 108 -2.54 -7.21 9.19
N LEU A 109 -3.43 -6.42 8.58
CA LEU A 109 -3.05 -5.43 7.56
C LEU A 109 -1.99 -4.45 8.10
N ILE A 110 -2.20 -3.92 9.30
CA ILE A 110 -1.26 -2.99 9.95
C ILE A 110 0.09 -3.65 10.22
N ALA A 111 0.10 -4.92 10.65
CA ALA A 111 1.33 -5.66 10.89
C ALA A 111 2.13 -5.84 9.60
N HIS A 112 1.47 -6.13 8.49
CA HIS A 112 2.09 -6.31 7.17
C HIS A 112 2.69 -4.98 6.66
N ILE A 113 1.93 -3.88 6.76
CA ILE A 113 2.41 -2.53 6.43
C ILE A 113 3.69 -2.20 7.22
N LYS A 114 3.65 -2.35 8.56
CA LYS A 114 4.80 -2.06 9.42
C LYS A 114 6.00 -2.96 9.11
N ALA A 115 5.76 -4.24 8.78
CA ALA A 115 6.81 -5.18 8.45
C ALA A 115 7.55 -4.78 7.16
N LEU A 116 6.81 -4.41 6.10
CA LEU A 116 7.38 -3.98 4.83
C LEU A 116 8.15 -2.66 4.95
N VAL A 117 7.55 -1.65 5.60
CA VAL A 117 8.20 -0.33 5.76
C VAL A 117 9.44 -0.41 6.66
N ARG A 118 9.50 -1.39 7.58
CA ARG A 118 10.73 -1.66 8.35
C ARG A 118 11.84 -2.25 7.48
N ARG A 119 11.53 -3.08 6.48
CA ARG A 119 12.51 -3.69 5.57
C ARG A 119 13.16 -2.66 4.66
N THR A 120 12.41 -1.64 4.25
CA THR A 120 12.93 -0.52 3.44
C THR A 120 13.71 0.52 4.24
N GLY A 121 13.91 0.30 5.54
CA GLY A 121 14.76 1.13 6.41
C GLY A 121 14.08 2.38 6.97
N ARG A 122 12.86 2.72 6.53
CA ARG A 122 12.17 3.97 6.92
C ARG A 122 11.84 4.03 8.41
N LEU A 123 11.27 2.96 8.99
CA LEU A 123 10.96 2.93 10.43
C LEU A 123 12.21 2.88 11.34
N ARG A 124 13.36 2.43 10.82
CA ARG A 124 14.62 2.43 11.57
C ARG A 124 15.24 3.82 11.63
N GLY A 125 15.12 4.61 10.56
CA GLY A 125 15.63 5.98 10.50
C GLY A 125 15.01 6.90 11.56
N ASP A 126 13.69 6.80 11.74
CA ASP A 126 12.96 7.62 12.71
C ASP A 126 13.32 7.29 14.18
N ALA A 127 13.44 6.00 14.51
CA ALA A 127 13.80 5.57 15.88
C ALA A 127 15.22 5.98 16.30
N VAL A 128 16.14 6.15 15.34
CA VAL A 128 17.50 6.66 15.60
C VAL A 128 17.50 8.18 15.74
N ALA A 129 16.73 8.89 14.91
CA ALA A 129 16.58 10.34 14.99
C ALA A 129 15.97 10.79 16.33
N GLU A 130 14.90 10.15 16.81
CA GLU A 130 14.28 10.44 18.12
C GLU A 130 15.26 10.25 19.28
N ARG A 131 16.08 9.19 19.23
CA ARG A 131 17.10 8.90 20.26
C ARG A 131 18.26 9.90 20.28
N MET A 132 18.54 10.55 19.16
CA MET A 132 19.56 11.61 19.08
C MET A 132 19.04 12.97 19.56
N MET A 133 17.76 13.27 19.37
CA MET A 133 17.14 14.52 19.84
C MET A 133 16.85 14.55 21.35
N THR A 134 16.85 13.39 22.01
CA THR A 134 16.63 13.26 23.47
C THR A 134 17.94 13.20 24.27
N ARG A 135 19.06 13.59 23.65
CA ARG A 135 20.39 13.73 24.27
C ARG A 135 20.91 15.14 24.05
#